data_AF-A0A5R9J290-F1
#
_entry.id   AF-A0A5R9J290-F1
#
_cell.length_a   1.000
_cell.length_b   1.000
_cell.length_c   1.000
_cell.angle_alpha   90.00
_cell.angle_beta   90.00
_cell.angle_gamma   90.00
#
_symmetry.space_group_name_H-M   'P 1'
#
loop_
_entity.id
_entity.type
_entity.pdbx_description
1 polymer ?
#
loop_
_entity_poly.entity_id
_entity_poly.type
_entity_poly.pdbx_seq_one_letter_code
_entity_poly.pdbx_strand_id
1 'polypeptide(L)' 'MEDDRPAGPRPRLAILPLDDLGVAELRAYIGELRGEIARAEAMIDRKQAHLGAAAKLFGSPGTPG' A
#
# COMPACT_ATOMS: atom_id res chain seq x y z
N MET A 1 0.53 3.39 27.21
CA MET A 1 0.11 2.47 26.13
C MET A 1 -1.02 3.19 25.42
N GLU A 2 -0.72 4.11 24.51
CA GLU A 2 -1.71 5.01 23.92
C GLU A 2 -1.29 5.35 22.49
N ASP A 3 -1.70 4.51 21.54
CA ASP A 3 -1.99 4.99 20.18
C ASP A 3 -2.91 4.00 19.47
N ASP A 4 -4.08 3.72 20.07
CA ASP A 4 -5.17 2.99 19.42
C ASP A 4 -6.23 3.97 18.91
N ARG A 5 -5.78 5.13 18.40
CA ARG A 5 -6.68 6.08 17.74
C ARG A 5 -7.00 5.54 16.36
N PRO A 6 -8.28 5.39 15.98
CA PRO A 6 -8.62 4.95 14.64
C PRO A 6 -7.99 5.92 13.65
N ALA A 7 -7.12 5.40 12.78
CA ALA A 7 -6.50 6.21 11.73
C ALA A 7 -7.64 6.85 10.92
N GLY A 8 -7.69 8.19 10.92
CA GLY A 8 -8.67 8.92 10.15
C GLY A 8 -8.63 8.54 8.67
N PRO A 9 -9.69 8.86 7.90
CA PRO A 9 -9.76 8.51 6.49
C PRO A 9 -8.51 9.05 5.77
N ARG A 10 -7.75 8.13 5.17
CA ARG A 10 -6.53 8.50 4.43
C ARG A 10 -6.93 9.31 3.20
N PRO A 11 -6.16 10.36 2.86
CA PRO A 11 -6.37 11.08 1.61
C PRO A 11 -6.28 10.08 0.45
N ARG A 12 -7.35 10.03 -0.36
CA ARG A 12 -7.37 9.25 -1.59
C ARG A 12 -6.77 10.10 -2.71
N LEU A 13 -6.20 9.44 -3.71
CA LEU A 13 -5.85 10.11 -4.97
C LEU A 13 -7.10 10.85 -5.50
N ALA A 14 -6.91 12.09 -5.93
CA ALA A 14 -7.97 12.84 -6.59
C ALA A 14 -8.35 12.13 -7.89
N ILE A 15 -9.64 11.84 -8.05
CA ILE A 15 -10.17 11.32 -9.31
C ILE A 15 -10.32 12.53 -10.23
N LEU A 16 -9.51 12.59 -11.28
CA LEU A 16 -9.59 13.64 -12.29
C LEU A 16 -10.71 13.33 -13.29
N PRO A 17 -11.44 14.35 -13.79
CA PRO A 17 -12.36 14.19 -14.90
C PRO A 17 -11.55 13.93 -16.18
N LEU A 18 -11.43 12.66 -16.58
CA LEU A 18 -10.53 12.26 -17.68
C LEU A 18 -10.95 12.82 -19.03
N ASP A 19 -12.24 13.09 -19.23
CA ASP A 19 -12.78 13.66 -20.46
C ASP A 19 -12.28 15.08 -20.74
N ASP A 20 -11.84 15.80 -19.69
CA ASP A 20 -11.31 17.16 -19.80
C ASP A 20 -9.79 17.20 -20.09
N LEU A 21 -9.12 16.04 -20.06
CA LEU A 21 -7.65 15.94 -20.21
C LEU A 21 -7.23 15.62 -21.66
N GLY A 22 -6.23 16.34 -22.15
CA GLY A 22 -5.56 16.00 -23.40
C GLY A 22 -4.71 14.72 -23.28
N VAL A 23 -4.34 14.14 -24.42
CA VAL A 23 -3.54 12.89 -24.47
C VAL A 23 -2.22 13.01 -23.70
N ALA A 24 -1.54 14.16 -23.75
CA ALA A 24 -0.31 14.38 -23.02
C ALA A 24 -0.52 14.38 -21.49
N GLU A 25 -1.60 15.02 -21.03
CA GLU A 25 -1.98 15.07 -19.62
C GLU A 25 -2.40 13.69 -19.12
N LEU A 26 -3.16 12.93 -19.92
CA LEU A 26 -3.49 11.53 -19.61
C LEU A 26 -2.24 10.67 -19.46
N ARG A 27 -1.22 10.84 -20.31
CA ARG A 27 0.05 10.12 -20.20
C ARG A 27 0.82 10.50 -18.92
N ALA A 28 0.84 11.79 -18.58
CA ALA A 28 1.45 12.26 -17.34
C ALA A 28 0.73 11.67 -16.11
N TYR A 29 -0.59 11.74 -16.09
CA TYR A 29 -1.43 11.18 -15.02
C TYR A 29 -1.22 9.67 -14.84
N ILE A 30 -1.14 8.91 -15.94
CA ILE A 30 -0.79 7.48 -15.88
C ILE A 30 0.59 7.27 -15.23
N GLY A 31 1.57 8.13 -15.55
CA GLY A 31 2.90 8.08 -14.94
C GLY A 31 2.84 8.26 -13.42
N GLU A 32 2.08 9.24 -12.94
CA GLU A 32 1.89 9.50 -11.52
C GLU A 32 1.21 8.32 -10.81
N LEU A 33 0.13 7.78 -11.39
CA LEU A 33 -0.58 6.62 -10.84
C LEU A 33 0.32 5.39 -10.74
N ARG A 34 1.12 5.12 -11.77
CA ARG A 34 2.09 4.00 -11.74
C ARG A 34 3.15 4.20 -10.66
N GLY A 35 3.62 5.44 -10.48
CA GLY A 35 4.55 5.77 -9.40
C GLY A 35 3.95 5.50 -8.01
N GLU A 36 2.68 5.82 -7.81
CA GLU A 36 1.98 5.52 -6.54
C GLU A 36 1.77 4.02 -6.34
N ILE A 37 1.43 3.27 -7.39
CA ILE A 37 1.35 1.80 -7.33
C ILE A 37 2.68 1.21 -6.85
N ALA A 38 3.81 1.63 -7.45
CA ALA A 38 5.12 1.14 -7.06
C ALA A 38 5.47 1.46 -5.60
N ARG A 39 5.09 2.64 -5.09
CA ARG A 39 5.26 3.00 -3.67
C ARG A 39 4.43 2.10 -2.76
N ALA A 40 3.18 1.85 -3.13
CA ALA A 40 2.27 1.00 -2.37
C ALA A 40 2.77 -0.45 -2.30
N GLU A 41 3.19 -1.01 -3.44
CA GLU A 41 3.78 -2.35 -3.53
C GLU A 41 5.03 -2.48 -2.63
N ALA A 42 5.96 -1.53 -2.71
CA ALA A 42 7.16 -1.53 -1.86
C ALA A 42 6.82 -1.48 -0.34
N MET A 43 5.75 -0.78 0.04
CA MET A 43 5.29 -0.75 1.42
C MET A 43 4.60 -2.05 1.86
N ILE A 44 3.87 -2.69 0.95
CA ILE A 44 3.29 -4.02 1.18
C ILE A 44 4.42 -5.02 1.41
N ASP A 45 5.43 -5.05 0.55
CA ASP A 45 6.56 -5.97 0.66
C ASP A 45 7.29 -5.82 1.99
N ARG A 46 7.56 -4.58 2.41
CA ARG A 46 8.16 -4.30 3.73
C ARG A 46 7.31 -4.84 4.88
N LYS A 47 5.99 -4.63 4.84
CA LYS A 47 5.07 -5.12 5.87
C LYS A 47 4.99 -6.64 5.89
N GLN A 48 4.96 -7.28 4.73
CA GLN A 48 4.97 -8.74 4.62
C GLN A 48 6.28 -9.34 5.10
N ALA A 49 7.43 -8.72 4.81
CA ALA A 49 8.73 -9.16 5.32
C ALA A 49 8.76 -9.15 6.86
N HIS A 50 8.17 -8.13 7.49
CA HIS A 50 8.06 -8.08 8.96
C HIS A 50 7.17 -9.22 9.50
N LEU A 51 6.04 -9.51 8.85
CA LEU A 51 5.16 -10.63 9.24
C LEU A 51 5.84 -11.99 9.05
N GLY A 52 6.58 -12.19 7.95
CA GLY A 52 7.35 -13.41 7.70
C GLY A 52 8.49 -13.61 8.68
N ALA A 53 9.15 -12.54 9.14
CA ALA A 53 10.15 -12.60 10.21
C ALA A 53 9.51 -12.96 11.55
N ALA A 54 8.34 -12.37 11.88
CA ALA A 54 7.59 -12.70 13.09
C ALA A 54 7.11 -14.17 13.08
N ALA A 55 6.59 -14.67 11.96
CA ALA A 55 6.16 -16.06 11.83
C ALA A 55 7.30 -17.07 12.05
N LYS A 56 8.54 -16.71 11.68
CA LYS A 56 9.74 -17.53 11.93
C LYS A 56 10.21 -17.48 13.39
N LEU A 57 10.00 -16.34 14.07
CA LEU A 57 10.35 -16.15 15.49
C LEU A 57 9.34 -16.81 16.45
N PHE A 58 8.06 -16.80 16.08
CA PHE A 58 6.96 -17.31 16.91
C PHE A 58 6.34 -18.59 16.34
N GLY A 59 7.13 -19.44 15.67
CA GLY A 59 6.68 -20.65 14.96
C GLY A 59 5.49 -21.33 15.64
N SER A 60 4.45 -21.62 14.85
CA SER A 60 3.15 -22.13 15.32
C SER A 60 3.31 -23.15 16.46
N PRO A 61 2.85 -22.84 17.69
CA PRO A 61 2.77 -23.85 18.73
C PRO A 61 1.60 -24.76 18.40
N GLY A 62 1.83 -25.82 17.61
CA GLY A 62 0.81 -26.80 17.31
C GLY A 62 0.96 -27.50 15.97
N THR A 63 1.96 -28.37 15.85
CA THR A 63 1.81 -29.56 15.00
C THR A 63 2.52 -30.70 15.70
N PRO A 64 1.79 -31.60 16.39
CA PRO A 64 2.37 -32.86 16.82
C PRO A 64 2.56 -33.71 15.56
N GLY A 65 3.81 -34.04 15.26
CA GLY A 65 4.15 -35.17 14.38
C GLY A 65 4.10 -36.48 15.14
#